data_AF-A0A7C2PXT5-F1
#
_entry.id   AF-A0A7C2PXT5-F1
#
_cell.length_a   1.000
_cell.length_b   1.000
_cell.length_c   1.000
_cell.angle_alpha   90.00
_cell.angle_beta   90.00
_cell.angle_gamma   90.00
#
_symmetry.space_group_name_H-M   'P 1'
#
loop_
_entity.id
_entity.type
_entity.pdbx_description
1 polymer ?
#
loop_
_entity_poly.entity_id
_entity_poly.type
_entity_poly.pdbx_seq_one_letter_code
_entity_poly.pdbx_strand_id
1 'polypeptide(L)'
;MLPHEREMVKRLTGKPFVLLGINSDESRSALKKILEDEQITWPNIYNGPPGTPGSIAARWNVHGWPTIYVLDHEGRIRHRRLRDEALEKAVVELVEKVPK
;
A
#
# COMPACT_ATOMS: atom_id res chain seq x y z
N MET A 1 1.00 5.43 -10.16
CA MET A 1 1.66 4.61 -9.12
C MET A 1 2.54 5.45 -8.20
N LEU A 2 3.88 5.37 -8.16
CA LEU A 2 4.66 6.01 -7.07
C LEU A 2 4.47 7.53 -6.91
N PRO A 3 4.55 8.37 -7.97
CA PRO A 3 4.27 9.81 -7.84
C PRO A 3 2.85 10.09 -7.34
N HIS A 4 1.87 9.33 -7.85
CA HIS A 4 0.46 9.45 -7.47
C HIS A 4 0.21 9.01 -6.02
N GLU A 5 0.83 7.93 -5.58
CA GLU A 5 0.78 7.43 -4.21
C GLU A 5 1.42 8.42 -3.22
N ARG A 6 2.56 9.02 -3.59
CA ARG A 6 3.20 10.11 -2.81
C ARG A 6 2.27 11.30 -2.65
N GLU A 7 1.62 11.73 -3.73
CA GLU A 7 0.67 12.84 -3.69
C GLU A 7 -0.56 12.51 -2.84
N MET A 8 -1.15 11.33 -3.00
CA MET A 8 -2.30 10.87 -2.25
C MET A 8 -2.00 10.80 -0.74
N VAL A 9 -0.87 10.21 -0.34
CA VAL A 9 -0.44 10.16 1.07
C VAL A 9 -0.26 11.56 1.63
N LYS A 10 0.35 12.48 0.87
CA LYS A 10 0.51 13.88 1.29
C LYS A 10 -0.85 14.55 1.50
N ARG A 11 -1.78 14.42 0.56
CA ARG A 11 -3.13 15.04 0.61
C ARG A 11 -4.00 14.49 1.74
N LEU A 12 -3.82 13.22 2.09
CA LEU A 12 -4.59 12.55 3.15
C LEU A 12 -3.90 12.61 4.53
N THR A 13 -2.84 13.40 4.68
CA THR A 13 -2.21 13.65 5.98
C THR A 13 -3.25 14.17 6.98
N GLY A 14 -3.32 13.55 8.17
CA GLY A 14 -4.29 13.90 9.21
C GLY A 14 -5.70 13.32 9.01
N LYS A 15 -5.94 12.56 7.94
CA LYS A 15 -7.16 11.75 7.76
C LYS A 15 -6.95 10.34 8.34
N PRO A 16 -8.02 9.59 8.67
CA PRO A 16 -7.94 8.19 9.07
C PRO A 16 -7.57 7.28 7.89
N PHE A 17 -6.38 7.47 7.33
CA PHE A 17 -5.87 6.77 6.17
C PHE A 17 -4.39 6.41 6.36
N VAL A 18 -4.01 5.24 5.87
CA VAL A 18 -2.61 4.81 5.77
C VAL A 18 -2.41 4.04 4.46
N LEU A 19 -1.33 4.38 3.74
CA LEU A 19 -0.80 3.50 2.71
C LEU A 19 0.26 2.59 3.35
N LEU A 20 0.13 1.27 3.18
CA LEU A 20 1.07 0.30 3.73
C LEU A 20 1.74 -0.46 2.59
N GLY A 21 3.05 -0.29 2.44
CA GLY A 21 3.81 -1.01 1.42
C GLY A 21 4.24 -2.40 1.91
N ILE A 22 4.07 -3.41 1.06
CA ILE A 22 4.58 -4.77 1.30
C ILE A 22 5.61 -5.07 0.21
N ASN A 23 6.86 -5.26 0.61
CA ASN A 23 7.97 -5.27 -0.34
C ASN A 23 8.73 -6.60 -0.36
N SER A 24 9.18 -7.00 -1.55
CA SER A 24 9.83 -8.30 -1.81
C SER A 24 11.27 -8.17 -2.28
N ASP A 25 11.93 -7.04 -1.97
CA ASP A 25 13.33 -6.80 -2.30
C ASP A 25 14.22 -7.92 -1.76
N GLU A 26 15.38 -8.10 -2.39
CA GLU A 26 16.35 -9.14 -2.04
C GLU A 26 16.83 -9.07 -0.58
N SER A 27 16.88 -7.86 -0.01
CA SER A 27 17.38 -7.60 1.33
C SER A 27 16.72 -6.36 1.93
N ARG A 28 16.74 -6.28 3.27
CA ARG A 28 16.28 -5.09 4.00
C ARG A 28 17.08 -3.83 3.66
N SER A 29 18.38 -3.99 3.35
CA SER A 29 19.23 -2.89 2.90
C SER A 29 18.85 -2.38 1.52
N ALA A 30 18.53 -3.28 0.59
CA ALA A 30 18.05 -2.92 -0.74
C ALA A 30 16.73 -2.16 -0.66
N LEU A 31 15.77 -2.68 0.13
CA LEU A 31 14.52 -1.98 0.42
C LEU A 31 14.79 -0.60 1.01
N LYS A 32 15.62 -0.49 2.06
CA LYS A 32 15.90 0.79 2.71
C LYS A 32 16.42 1.84 1.72
N LYS A 33 17.34 1.44 0.84
CA LYS A 33 17.88 2.33 -0.20
C LYS A 33 16.78 2.82 -1.15
N ILE A 34 15.91 1.93 -1.62
CA ILE A 34 14.80 2.30 -2.51
C ILE A 34 13.83 3.26 -1.81
N LEU A 35 13.52 3.03 -0.53
CA LEU A 35 12.65 3.94 0.22
C LEU A 35 13.25 5.35 0.35
N GLU A 36 14.56 5.45 0.53
CA GLU A 36 15.29 6.72 0.59
C GLU A 36 15.35 7.41 -0.79
N ASP A 37 15.75 6.68 -1.83
CA ASP A 37 15.90 7.19 -3.20
C ASP A 37 14.55 7.67 -3.77
N GLU A 38 13.46 6.93 -3.51
CA GLU A 38 12.11 7.25 -3.97
C GLU A 38 11.31 8.13 -3.00
N GLN A 39 11.92 8.57 -1.89
CA GLN A 39 11.27 9.42 -0.89
C GLN A 39 9.95 8.83 -0.38
N ILE A 40 9.93 7.52 -0.15
CA ILE A 40 8.75 6.79 0.34
C ILE A 40 8.68 6.96 1.85
N THR A 41 7.67 7.69 2.32
CA THR A 41 7.53 8.09 3.73
C THR A 41 6.49 7.27 4.50
N TRP A 42 5.63 6.52 3.80
CA TRP A 42 4.61 5.72 4.45
C TRP A 42 5.21 4.43 5.06
N PRO A 43 4.52 3.80 6.04
CA PRO A 43 5.00 2.55 6.63
C PRO A 43 5.18 1.44 5.60
N ASN A 44 6.24 0.66 5.75
CA ASN A 44 6.59 -0.44 4.86
C ASN A 44 6.94 -1.70 5.66
N ILE A 45 6.47 -2.85 5.19
CA ILE A 45 6.79 -4.17 5.74
C ILE A 45 7.61 -4.94 4.71
N TYR A 46 8.72 -5.50 5.19
CA TYR A 46 9.57 -6.37 4.39
C TYR A 46 8.99 -7.80 4.38
N ASN A 47 8.41 -8.20 3.24
CA ASN A 47 8.07 -9.60 2.95
C ASN A 47 9.32 -10.38 2.52
N GLY A 48 10.19 -9.75 1.72
CA GLY A 48 11.43 -10.35 1.22
C GLY A 48 11.23 -11.52 0.24
N PRO A 49 12.31 -12.22 -0.14
CA PRO A 49 12.25 -13.45 -0.93
C PRO A 49 11.49 -14.57 -0.20
N PRO A 50 10.82 -15.49 -0.92
CA PRO A 50 10.78 -15.62 -2.38
C PRO A 50 9.77 -14.69 -3.10
N GLY A 51 9.31 -13.62 -2.44
CA GLY A 51 8.32 -12.71 -3.00
C GLY A 51 6.90 -13.23 -2.83
N THR A 52 6.19 -13.51 -3.92
CA THR A 52 4.78 -13.93 -3.88
C THR A 52 4.52 -15.23 -3.11
N PRO A 53 5.42 -16.24 -3.09
CA PRO A 53 5.26 -17.42 -2.22
C PRO A 53 5.67 -17.16 -0.76
N GLY A 54 6.14 -15.95 -0.43
CA GLY A 54 6.50 -15.54 0.93
C GLY A 54 5.30 -15.40 1.85
N SER A 55 5.54 -15.30 3.16
CA SER A 55 4.49 -15.45 4.19
C SER A 55 3.33 -14.46 4.09
N ILE A 56 3.62 -13.17 3.89
CA ILE A 56 2.57 -12.14 3.80
C ILE A 56 1.89 -12.21 2.45
N ALA A 57 2.67 -12.20 1.36
CA ALA A 57 2.13 -12.22 0.00
C ALA A 57 1.26 -13.46 -0.27
N ALA A 58 1.69 -14.64 0.17
CA ALA A 58 0.93 -15.88 0.02
C ALA A 58 -0.37 -15.85 0.84
N ARG A 59 -0.32 -15.38 2.10
CA ARG A 59 -1.51 -15.26 2.96
C ARG A 59 -2.56 -14.32 2.37
N TRP A 60 -2.12 -13.29 1.66
CA TRP A 60 -2.98 -12.33 0.96
C TRP A 60 -3.29 -12.74 -0.49
N ASN A 61 -2.97 -13.96 -0.89
CA ASN A 61 -3.19 -14.51 -2.22
C ASN A 61 -2.68 -13.60 -3.35
N VAL A 62 -1.48 -13.07 -3.17
CA VAL A 62 -0.79 -12.21 -4.15
C VAL A 62 0.01 -13.10 -5.10
N HIS A 63 -0.33 -13.06 -6.39
CA HIS A 63 0.38 -13.82 -7.44
C HIS A 63 1.31 -12.97 -8.30
N GLY A 64 1.31 -11.65 -8.11
CA GLY A 64 2.16 -10.74 -8.86
C GLY A 64 2.14 -9.33 -8.29
N TRP A 65 3.21 -8.60 -8.59
CA TRP A 65 3.39 -7.21 -8.17
C TRP A 65 3.18 -6.29 -9.39
N PRO A 66 2.54 -5.13 -9.22
CA PRO A 66 1.88 -4.65 -8.00
C PRO A 66 0.45 -5.20 -7.86
N THR A 67 0.08 -5.57 -6.63
CA THR A 67 -1.30 -5.89 -6.22
C THR A 67 -1.70 -4.96 -5.08
N ILE A 68 -2.80 -4.22 -5.27
CA ILE A 68 -3.32 -3.26 -4.29
C ILE A 68 -4.63 -3.79 -3.70
N TYR A 69 -4.75 -3.72 -2.39
CA TYR A 69 -5.97 -3.98 -1.63
C TYR A 69 -6.41 -2.69 -0.96
N VAL A 70 -7.69 -2.33 -1.09
CA VAL A 70 -8.28 -1.21 -0.36
C VAL A 70 -9.17 -1.77 0.72
N LEU A 71 -8.81 -1.50 1.97
CA LEU A 71 -9.55 -1.91 3.16
C LEU A 71 -10.30 -0.71 3.73
N ASP A 72 -11.48 -0.97 4.31
CA ASP A 72 -12.17 0.02 5.12
C ASP A 72 -11.67 0.01 6.59
N HIS A 73 -12.25 0.89 7.41
CA HIS A 73 -11.92 1.02 8.83
C HIS A 73 -12.32 -0.20 9.68
N GLU A 74 -13.15 -1.10 9.14
CA GLU A 74 -13.48 -2.40 9.78
C GLU A 74 -12.49 -3.50 9.39
N GLY A 75 -11.48 -3.19 8.57
CA GLY A 75 -10.50 -4.16 8.07
C GLY A 75 -11.02 -5.05 6.94
N ARG A 76 -12.12 -4.67 6.28
CA ARG A 76 -12.73 -5.45 5.19
C ARG A 76 -12.19 -4.98 3.85
N ILE A 77 -11.82 -5.92 2.97
CA ILE A 77 -11.42 -5.61 1.60
C ILE A 77 -12.65 -5.13 0.83
N ARG A 78 -12.63 -3.88 0.37
CA ARG A 78 -13.70 -3.29 -0.47
C ARG A 78 -13.33 -3.30 -1.94
N HIS A 79 -12.04 -3.12 -2.24
CA HIS A 79 -11.55 -3.14 -3.62
C HIS A 79 -10.22 -3.88 -3.74
N ARG A 80 -9.97 -4.38 -4.94
CA ARG A 80 -8.73 -5.06 -5.33
C ARG A 80 -8.27 -4.51 -6.67
N ARG A 81 -6.96 -4.37 -6.84
CA ARG A 81 -6.29 -4.02 -8.12
C ARG A 81 -6.73 -2.67 -8.73
N LEU A 82 -7.27 -1.76 -7.93
CA LEU A 82 -7.46 -0.37 -8.35
C LEU A 82 -6.11 0.35 -8.45
N ARG A 83 -6.01 1.35 -9.33
CA ARG A 83 -4.83 2.18 -9.55
C ARG A 83 -5.23 3.61 -9.87
N ASP A 84 -4.28 4.52 -9.70
CA ASP A 84 -4.37 5.93 -10.09
C ASP A 84 -5.69 6.57 -9.62
N GLU A 85 -6.42 7.28 -10.48
CA GLU A 85 -7.66 8.01 -10.09
C GLU A 85 -8.72 7.09 -9.46
N ALA A 86 -8.86 5.86 -9.94
CA ALA A 86 -9.85 4.93 -9.41
C ALA A 86 -9.50 4.49 -7.98
N LEU A 87 -8.21 4.34 -7.68
CA LEU A 87 -7.74 4.06 -6.33
C LEU A 87 -8.01 5.24 -5.39
N GLU A 88 -7.67 6.45 -5.82
CA GLU A 88 -7.85 7.66 -5.02
C GLU A 88 -9.33 7.90 -4.68
N LYS A 89 -10.21 7.77 -5.67
CA LYS A 89 -11.66 7.90 -5.46
C LYS A 89 -12.17 6.92 -4.42
N ALA A 90 -11.79 5.64 -4.55
CA ALA A 90 -12.21 4.61 -3.60
C ALA A 90 -11.69 4.88 -2.18
N VAL A 91 -10.46 5.36 -2.04
CA VAL A 91 -9.88 5.72 -0.74
C VAL A 91 -10.64 6.88 -0.10
N VAL A 92 -10.90 7.96 -0.85
CA VAL A 92 -11.62 9.13 -0.34
C VAL A 92 -13.03 8.75 0.13
N GLU A 93 -13.77 7.96 -0.65
CA GLU A 93 -15.11 7.50 -0.29
C GLU A 93 -15.13 6.67 1.00
N LEU A 94 -14.07 5.89 1.28
CA LEU A 94 -13.99 5.09 2.50
C LEU A 94 -13.55 5.93 3.71
N VAL A 95 -12.65 6.89 3.52
CA VAL A 95 -12.23 7.83 4.56
C VAL A 95 -13.42 8.66 5.07
N GLU A 96 -14.31 9.09 4.19
CA GLU A 96 -15.54 9.83 4.56
C GLU A 96 -16.54 9.00 5.37
N LYS A 97 -16.49 7.67 5.24
CA LYS A 97 -17.37 6.73 5.95
C LYS A 97 -16.83 6.34 7.33
N VAL A 98 -15.64 6.81 7.72
CA VAL A 98 -15.10 6.56 9.06
C VAL A 98 -15.92 7.38 10.07
N PRO A 99 -16.54 6.73 11.08
CA PRO A 99 -17.25 7.46 12.14
C PRO A 99 -16.31 8.46 12.82
N LYS A 100 -16.85 9.64 13.16
CA LYS A 100 -16.13 10.69 13.90
C LYS A 100 -15.94 10.32 15.36
#